data_AF-A0A7X7XHM7-F1
#
_entry.id   AF-A0A7X7XHM7-F1
#
_cell.length_a   1.000
_cell.length_b   1.000
_cell.length_c   1.000
_cell.angle_alpha   90.00
_cell.angle_beta   90.00
_cell.angle_gamma   90.00
#
_symmetry.space_group_name_H-M   'P 1'
#
loop_
_entity.id
_entity.type
_entity.pdbx_description
1 polymer ?
#
loop_
_entity_poly.entity_id
_entity_poly.type
_entity_poly.pdbx_seq_one_letter_code
_entity_poly.pdbx_strand_id
1 'polypeptide(L)'
;MGIAGFRCGECGGEKFPAGVRILLCPACGEKIHAGCWPRHRDRHQATDPDARPDTDARRGTMGDYGIIRWADPPPADRDGD
;
A
#
# COMPACT_ATOMS: atom_id res chain seq x y z
N MET A 1 -0.33 -24.00 10.29
CA MET A 1 -0.99 -22.69 10.12
C MET A 1 -0.36 -21.99 8.93
N GLY A 2 -1.10 -21.83 7.81
CA GLY A 2 -0.57 -21.15 6.63
C GLY A 2 -0.51 -19.65 6.87
N ILE A 3 0.67 -19.04 6.72
CA ILE A 3 0.82 -17.59 6.68
C ILE A 3 -0.09 -17.04 5.56
N ALA A 4 -1.11 -16.27 5.95
CA ALA A 4 -2.00 -15.61 5.01
C ALA A 4 -1.18 -14.57 4.23
N GLY A 5 -0.62 -14.98 3.09
CA GLY A 5 0.12 -14.08 2.21
C GLY A 5 -0.78 -12.93 1.78
N PHE A 6 -0.32 -11.70 1.99
CA PHE A 6 -1.02 -10.51 1.53
C PHE A 6 -1.12 -10.52 0.00
N ARG A 7 -2.24 -10.03 -0.55
CA ARG A 7 -2.48 -9.91 -2.00
C ARG A 7 -2.51 -8.44 -2.41
N CYS A 8 -2.10 -8.16 -3.64
CA CYS A 8 -2.25 -6.84 -4.23
C CYS A 8 -3.72 -6.53 -4.58
N GLY A 9 -4.25 -5.40 -4.10
CA GLY A 9 -5.61 -4.95 -4.40
C GLY A 9 -5.84 -4.51 -5.87
N GLU A 10 -4.77 -4.24 -6.62
CA GLU A 10 -4.87 -3.78 -8.01
C GLU A 10 -4.83 -4.93 -9.04
N CYS A 11 -3.86 -5.85 -8.93
CA CYS A 11 -3.70 -6.94 -9.90
C CYS A 11 -4.43 -8.23 -9.50
N GLY A 12 -4.92 -8.34 -8.26
CA GLY A 12 -5.71 -9.46 -7.74
C GLY A 12 -5.00 -10.83 -7.68
N GLY A 13 -3.82 -10.98 -8.30
CA GLY A 13 -3.27 -12.30 -8.65
C GLY A 13 -2.09 -12.79 -7.82
N GLU A 14 -1.23 -11.91 -7.32
CA GLU A 14 0.04 -12.35 -6.72
C GLU A 14 0.10 -12.07 -5.22
N LYS A 15 0.48 -13.10 -4.47
CA LYS A 15 0.96 -12.94 -3.10
C LYS A 15 2.26 -12.16 -3.19
N PHE A 16 2.42 -11.15 -2.35
CA PHE A 16 3.68 -10.41 -2.27
C PHE A 16 4.83 -11.37 -1.91
N PRO A 17 5.85 -11.56 -2.77
CA PRO A 17 7.02 -12.34 -2.40
C PRO A 17 7.86 -11.58 -1.37
N ALA A 18 8.65 -12.31 -0.59
CA ALA A 18 9.61 -11.70 0.33
C ALA A 18 10.56 -10.75 -0.42
N GLY A 19 10.92 -9.64 0.20
CA GLY A 19 11.76 -8.58 -0.36
C GLY A 19 11.05 -7.61 -1.31
N VAL A 20 9.78 -7.83 -1.67
CA VAL A 20 9.05 -6.92 -2.56
C VAL A 20 8.65 -5.63 -1.85
N ARG A 21 8.70 -4.51 -2.59
CA ARG A 21 8.18 -3.21 -2.16
C ARG A 21 6.66 -3.16 -2.28
N ILE A 22 6.03 -2.69 -1.22
CA ILE A 22 4.58 -2.56 -1.05
C ILE A 22 4.25 -1.12 -0.67
N LEU A 23 3.16 -0.60 -1.24
CA LEU A 23 2.53 0.63 -0.80
C LEU A 23 1.17 0.33 -0.17
N LEU A 24 0.87 0.97 0.95
CA LEU A 24 -0.47 0.98 1.54
C LEU A 24 -1.19 2.23 1.06
N CYS A 25 -2.32 2.04 0.38
CA CYS A 25 -3.17 3.15 0.00
C CYS A 25 -3.86 3.74 1.25
N PRO A 26 -3.71 5.05 1.52
CA PRO A 26 -4.34 5.68 2.69
C PRO A 26 -5.85 5.85 2.48
N ALA A 27 -6.31 5.98 1.23
CA ALA A 27 -7.72 6.20 0.91
C ALA A 27 -8.59 4.95 1.08
N CYS A 28 -8.04 3.75 0.82
CA CYS A 28 -8.82 2.50 0.86
C CYS A 28 -8.19 1.38 1.72
N GLY A 29 -6.98 1.57 2.25
CA GLY A 29 -6.28 0.56 3.05
C GLY A 29 -5.75 -0.65 2.26
N GLU A 30 -5.87 -0.63 0.94
CA GLU A 30 -5.36 -1.71 0.08
C GLU A 30 -3.83 -1.69 0.02
N LYS A 31 -3.24 -2.90 -0.06
CA LYS A 31 -1.80 -3.08 -0.23
C LYS A 31 -1.55 -3.28 -1.70
N ILE A 32 -0.63 -2.53 -2.27
CA ILE A 32 -0.40 -2.44 -3.71
C ILE A 32 1.08 -2.66 -4.01
N HIS A 33 1.39 -3.42 -5.06
CA HIS A 33 2.78 -3.54 -5.54
C HIS A 33 3.29 -2.16 -5.97
N ALA A 34 4.58 -1.89 -5.78
CA ALA A 34 5.20 -0.68 -6.32
C ALA A 34 4.95 -0.49 -7.83
N GLY A 35 4.94 -1.58 -8.62
CA GLY A 35 4.62 -1.52 -10.05
C GLY A 35 3.14 -1.31 -10.38
N CYS A 36 2.22 -1.70 -9.49
CA CYS A 36 0.77 -1.49 -9.67
C CYS A 36 0.31 -0.10 -9.18
N TRP A 37 1.16 0.58 -8.42
CA TRP A 37 0.82 1.83 -7.76
C TRP A 37 0.35 2.96 -8.70
N PRO A 38 1.02 3.24 -9.84
CA PRO A 38 0.59 4.31 -10.74
C PRO A 38 -0.86 4.17 -11.20
N ARG A 39 -1.26 2.96 -11.58
CA ARG A 39 -2.63 2.67 -12.01
C ARG A 39 -3.64 2.85 -10.87
N HIS A 40 -3.27 2.39 -9.68
CA HIS A 40 -4.11 2.48 -8.50
C HIS A 40 -4.33 3.94 -8.05
N ARG A 41 -3.27 4.74 -8.00
CA ARG A 41 -3.37 6.17 -7.64
C ARG A 41 -4.23 6.93 -8.65
N ASP A 42 -4.14 6.63 -9.95
CA ASP A 42 -4.85 7.37 -10.98
C ASP A 42 -6.37 7.15 -10.83
N ARG A 43 -6.79 5.93 -10.42
CA ARG A 43 -8.18 5.63 -10.05
C ARG A 43 -8.66 6.48 -8.87
N HIS A 44 -7.83 6.61 -7.84
CA HIS A 44 -8.17 7.44 -6.67
C HIS A 44 -8.22 8.91 -7.02
N GLN A 45 -7.25 9.41 -7.79
CA GLN A 45 -7.17 10.81 -8.21
C GLN A 45 -8.29 11.20 -9.18
N ALA A 46 -8.81 10.25 -9.96
CA ALA A 46 -10.00 10.44 -10.79
C ALA A 46 -11.30 10.53 -9.97
N THR A 47 -11.33 9.91 -8.79
CA THR A 47 -12.51 9.90 -7.90
C THR A 47 -12.46 11.08 -6.92
N ASP A 48 -11.27 11.41 -6.44
CA ASP A 48 -10.98 12.48 -5.49
C ASP A 48 -9.71 13.22 -5.97
N PRO A 49 -9.85 14.35 -6.67
CA PRO A 49 -8.71 15.10 -7.21
C PRO A 49 -7.84 15.75 -6.13
N ASP A 50 -8.35 15.92 -4.91
CA ASP A 50 -7.62 16.47 -3.77
C ASP A 50 -6.82 15.40 -3.01
N ALA A 51 -7.09 14.12 -3.26
CA ALA A 51 -6.32 13.02 -2.68
C ALA A 51 -4.85 13.11 -3.10
N ARG A 52 -3.94 12.93 -2.14
CA ARG A 52 -2.48 12.90 -2.36
C ARG A 52 -1.89 11.52 -2.10
N PRO A 53 -2.38 10.47 -2.79
CA PRO A 53 -2.01 9.09 -2.47
C PRO A 53 -0.49 8.87 -2.52
N ASP A 54 0.25 9.49 -3.44
CA ASP A 54 1.72 9.33 -3.54
C ASP A 54 2.48 9.85 -2.29
N THR A 55 1.97 10.91 -1.67
CA THR A 55 2.57 11.52 -0.48
C THR A 55 2.16 10.75 0.76
N ASP A 56 0.88 10.36 0.81
CA ASP A 56 0.28 9.77 2.01
C ASP A 56 0.42 8.25 2.07
N ALA A 57 0.85 7.61 0.97
CA ALA A 57 1.04 6.17 0.94
C ALA A 57 2.20 5.72 1.82
N ARG A 58 1.87 4.77 2.71
CA ARG A 58 2.87 4.14 3.56
C ARG A 58 3.67 3.13 2.75
N ARG A 59 5.00 3.24 2.82
CA ARG A 59 5.93 2.36 2.09
C ARG A 59 6.38 1.24 3.02
N GLY A 60 6.38 0.01 2.51
CA GLY A 60 6.82 -1.15 3.25
C GLY A 60 7.49 -2.19 2.36
N THR A 61 8.09 -3.18 2.99
CA THR A 61 8.71 -4.33 2.32
C THR A 61 8.15 -5.61 2.91
N MET A 62 7.81 -6.59 2.07
CA MET A 62 7.40 -7.90 2.55
C MET A 62 8.58 -8.65 3.16
N GLY A 63 8.48 -9.07 4.41
CA GLY A 63 9.46 -9.97 5.04
C GLY A 63 9.19 -11.44 4.70
N ASP A 64 10.19 -12.28 4.95
CA ASP A 64 10.19 -13.72 4.63
C ASP A 64 9.07 -14.53 5.31
N TYR A 65 8.53 -14.02 6.42
CA TYR A 65 7.43 -14.65 7.16
C TYR A 65 6.04 -14.13 6.79
N GLY A 66 5.92 -13.38 5.69
CA GLY A 66 4.66 -12.73 5.32
C GLY A 66 4.29 -11.57 6.23
N ILE A 67 5.28 -10.92 6.85
CA ILE A 67 5.10 -9.74 7.71
C ILE A 67 5.62 -8.52 6.96
N ILE A 68 4.81 -7.47 6.83
CA ILE A 68 5.24 -6.24 6.17
C ILE A 68 6.04 -5.39 7.16
N ARG A 69 7.28 -5.06 6.78
CA ARG A 69 8.13 -4.09 7.46
C ARG A 69 7.86 -2.72 6.85
N TRP A 70 7.11 -1.89 7.54
CA TRP A 70 6.85 -0.52 7.12
C TRP A 70 8.08 0.36 7.38
N ALA A 71 8.45 1.17 6.39
CA ALA A 71 9.46 2.21 6.55
C ALA A 71 8.79 3.40 7.28
N ASP A 72 8.95 3.43 8.61
CA ASP A 72 8.55 4.52 9.51
C ASP A 72 7.02 4.80 9.66
N PRO A 73 6.59 5.58 10.68
CA PRO A 73 5.18 5.72 11.03
C PRO A 73 4.41 6.37 9.88
N PRO A 74 3.08 6.16 9.78
CA PRO A 74 2.27 6.89 8.81
C PRO A 74 2.60 8.39 8.87
N PRO A 75 2.51 9.14 7.76
CA PRO A 75 2.59 10.60 7.82
C PRO A 75 1.64 11.04 8.94
N ALA A 76 2.19 11.84 9.86
CA ALA A 76 1.54 12.19 11.12
C ALA A 76 0.06 12.48 10.86
N ASP A 77 -0.78 11.74 11.59
CA ASP A 77 -2.21 12.01 11.72
C ASP A 77 -2.37 13.53 11.85
N ARG A 78 -3.04 14.17 10.88
CA ARG A 78 -3.52 15.54 11.08
C ARG A 78 -4.70 15.44 12.02
N ASP A 79 -4.39 15.24 13.29
CA ASP A 79 -5.33 15.37 14.39
C ASP A 79 -5.47 16.88 14.71
N GLY A 80 -6.71 17.38 14.62
CA GLY A 80 -7.20 18.51 15.41
C GLY A 80 -7.14 19.92 14.80
N ASP A 81 -8.28 20.38 14.27
CA ASP A 81 -8.93 21.62 14.72
C ASP A 81 -10.46 21.45 14.68
#